data_AF-W7IXR6-F1
#
_entry.id   AF-W7IXR6-F1
#
_cell.length_a   1.000
_cell.length_b   1.000
_cell.length_c   1.000
_cell.angle_alpha   90.00
_cell.angle_beta   90.00
_cell.angle_gamma   90.00
#
_symmetry.space_group_name_H-M   'P 1'
#
loop_
_entity.id
_entity.type
_entity.pdbx_description
1 polymer ?
#
loop_
_entity_poly.entity_id
_entity_poly.type
_entity_poly.pdbx_seq_one_letter_code
_entity_poly.pdbx_strand_id
1 'polypeptide(L)'
;MLSLRRMFVAGAIAIPLALGGAGTALADDYEAQESTAGPWGASSTYVAADTDNDYGHHHHGYRYNDNDSTFVETNSVAGPGGAMSEYVVAVADDDGGVAYFRGQDVAGDQGASSTRIRATAGY
;
A
#
# COMPACT_ATOMS: atom_id res chain seq x y z
N MET A 1 6.02 -35.59 13.17
CA MET A 1 4.58 -35.28 13.00
C MET A 1 4.14 -34.38 14.14
N LEU A 2 3.99 -33.07 13.90
CA LEU A 2 3.44 -32.13 14.88
C LEU A 2 2.10 -31.63 14.30
N SER A 3 1.01 -31.99 14.96
CA SER A 3 -0.35 -31.64 14.52
C SER A 3 -0.70 -30.24 15.01
N LEU A 4 -0.96 -29.33 14.06
CA LEU A 4 -1.41 -27.98 14.36
C LEU A 4 -2.94 -28.03 14.57
N ARG A 5 -3.36 -28.16 15.83
CA ARG A 5 -4.73 -27.86 16.26
C ARG A 5 -4.75 -26.44 16.80
N ARG A 6 -5.73 -25.64 16.38
CA ARG A 6 -6.33 -24.43 17.02
C ARG A 6 -6.67 -23.41 15.93
N MET A 7 -7.79 -22.71 15.89
CA MET A 7 -9.04 -22.75 16.67
C MET A 7 -9.99 -21.80 15.91
N PHE A 8 -11.15 -22.28 15.46
CA PHE A 8 -12.23 -21.44 14.94
C PHE A 8 -12.78 -20.59 16.09
N VAL A 9 -12.88 -19.28 15.92
CA VAL A 9 -13.77 -18.44 16.75
C VAL A 9 -14.53 -17.47 15.86
N ALA A 10 -15.85 -17.60 15.98
CA ALA A 10 -16.88 -16.91 15.24
C ALA A 10 -17.20 -15.52 15.81
N GLY A 11 -17.69 -14.63 14.93
CA GLY A 11 -18.78 -13.72 15.26
C GLY A 11 -18.42 -12.30 15.69
N ALA A 12 -18.40 -11.39 14.71
CA ALA A 12 -19.10 -10.10 14.79
C ALA A 12 -19.22 -9.54 13.37
N ILE A 13 -20.45 -9.38 12.86
CA ILE A 13 -20.72 -8.68 11.61
C ILE A 13 -20.52 -7.19 11.90
N ALA A 14 -19.34 -6.66 11.60
CA ALA A 14 -19.15 -5.22 11.47
C ALA A 14 -19.73 -4.83 10.12
N ILE A 15 -20.87 -4.13 10.12
CA ILE A 15 -21.46 -3.56 8.91
C ILE A 15 -20.46 -2.53 8.38
N PRO A 16 -19.87 -2.72 7.19
CA PRO A 16 -19.13 -1.65 6.55
C PRO A 16 -20.16 -0.58 6.20
N LEU A 17 -20.09 0.58 6.85
CA LEU A 17 -20.74 1.78 6.35
C LEU A 17 -19.97 2.16 5.08
N ALA A 18 -20.37 1.57 3.96
CA ALA A 18 -19.85 1.81 2.64
C ALA A 18 -20.18 3.25 2.21
N LEU A 19 -19.19 4.12 2.30
CA LEU A 19 -19.14 5.40 1.58
C LEU A 19 -17.74 5.55 0.99
N GLY A 20 -17.41 4.70 0.01
CA GLY A 20 -16.28 4.87 -0.89
C GLY A 20 -16.84 4.84 -2.31
N GLY A 21 -17.04 6.02 -2.90
CA GLY A 21 -17.62 6.13 -4.23
C GLY A 21 -16.76 5.41 -5.25
N ALA A 22 -17.36 4.50 -6.01
CA ALA A 22 -16.79 4.01 -7.25
C ALA A 22 -16.78 5.17 -8.26
N GLY A 23 -15.70 5.94 -8.27
CA GLY A 23 -15.39 6.89 -9.34
C GLY A 23 -14.35 6.28 -10.25
N THR A 24 -14.77 5.58 -11.31
CA THR A 24 -13.89 5.36 -12.46
C THR A 24 -13.77 6.71 -13.18
N ALA A 25 -12.96 7.61 -12.64
CA ALA A 25 -12.52 8.79 -13.35
C ALA A 25 -11.30 8.38 -14.18
N LEU A 26 -11.41 8.49 -15.51
CA LEU A 26 -10.27 8.65 -16.38
C LEU A 26 -9.72 10.06 -16.07
N ALA A 27 -8.90 10.15 -15.03
CA ALA A 27 -8.13 11.33 -14.71
C ALA A 27 -6.67 10.95 -14.88
N ASP A 28 -5.87 11.87 -15.42
CA ASP A 28 -4.43 11.73 -15.57
C ASP A 28 -3.77 11.42 -14.20
N ASP A 29 -4.48 11.79 -13.11
CA ASP A 29 -4.20 11.43 -11.73
C ASP A 29 -5.36 10.67 -11.07
N TYR A 30 -5.05 9.62 -10.33
CA TYR A 30 -5.96 8.89 -9.46
C TYR A 30 -5.43 8.94 -8.03
N GLU A 31 -6.28 9.28 -7.07
CA GLU A 31 -5.95 9.17 -5.65
C GLU A 31 -7.17 8.64 -4.88
N ALA A 32 -6.95 7.59 -4.09
CA ALA A 32 -7.93 7.02 -3.20
C ALA A 32 -7.29 6.67 -1.87
N GLN A 33 -7.93 7.11 -0.78
CA GLN A 33 -7.53 6.76 0.57
C GLN A 33 -8.75 6.25 1.35
N GLU A 34 -8.56 5.11 2.01
CA GLU A 34 -9.53 4.57 2.97
C GLU A 34 -8.81 4.37 4.30
N SER A 35 -9.43 4.83 5.39
CA SER A 35 -8.90 4.60 6.74
C SER A 35 -10.02 4.18 7.67
N THR A 36 -9.79 3.14 8.45
CA THR A 36 -10.72 2.63 9.45
C THR A 36 -9.99 2.50 10.78
N ALA A 37 -10.67 2.83 11.89
CA ALA A 37 -10.14 2.63 13.23
C ALA A 37 -11.22 2.06 14.15
N GLY A 38 -10.81 1.18 15.05
CA GLY A 38 -11.67 0.57 16.05
C GLY A 38 -10.88 0.05 17.26
N PRO A 39 -11.56 -0.59 18.22
CA PRO A 39 -10.92 -1.07 19.45
C PRO A 39 -9.77 -2.07 19.23
N TRP A 40 -9.75 -2.70 18.06
CA TRP A 40 -8.77 -3.73 17.69
C TRP A 40 -7.63 -3.21 16.80
N GLY A 41 -7.61 -1.90 16.52
CA GLY A 41 -6.57 -1.29 15.71
C GLY A 41 -7.10 -0.31 14.67
N ALA A 42 -6.19 0.15 13.82
CA ALA A 42 -6.47 0.98 12.67
C ALA A 42 -5.90 0.35 11.40
N SER A 43 -6.56 0.57 10.28
CA SER A 43 -6.07 0.24 8.95
C SER A 43 -6.15 1.47 8.05
N SER A 44 -5.22 1.59 7.12
CA SER A 44 -5.23 2.60 6.07
C SER A 44 -4.78 1.97 4.77
N THR A 45 -5.55 2.19 3.72
CA THR A 45 -5.20 1.86 2.34
C THR A 45 -5.10 3.16 1.57
N TYR A 46 -4.03 3.31 0.80
CA TYR A 46 -3.76 4.45 -0.05
C TYR A 46 -3.38 3.92 -1.43
N VAL A 47 -4.02 4.44 -2.47
CA VAL A 47 -3.71 4.12 -3.85
C VAL A 47 -3.62 5.43 -4.61
N ALA A 48 -2.50 5.67 -5.26
CA ALA A 48 -2.30 6.80 -6.14
C ALA A 48 -1.70 6.33 -7.47
N ALA A 49 -2.14 6.95 -8.55
CA ALA A 49 -1.50 6.88 -9.85
C ALA A 49 -1.41 8.30 -10.40
N ASP A 50 -0.30 8.64 -11.03
CA ASP A 50 -0.04 9.96 -11.60
C ASP A 50 0.69 9.72 -12.92
N THR A 51 0.27 10.44 -13.96
CA THR A 51 0.89 10.40 -15.29
C THR A 51 1.38 11.78 -15.73
N ASP A 52 1.30 12.77 -14.84
CA ASP A 52 1.49 14.18 -15.16
C ASP A 52 2.91 14.68 -14.87
N ASN A 53 3.30 15.65 -15.70
CA ASN A 53 4.66 16.14 -15.86
C ASN A 53 5.10 17.14 -14.78
N ASP A 54 4.26 17.41 -13.77
CA ASP A 54 4.32 18.64 -12.97
C ASP A 54 4.08 18.45 -11.47
N TYR A 55 3.82 17.22 -10.98
CA TYR A 55 3.59 16.99 -9.56
C TYR A 55 4.58 15.99 -8.96
N GLY A 56 5.61 16.54 -8.31
CA GLY A 56 6.45 15.78 -7.38
C GLY A 56 5.62 15.25 -6.20
N HIS A 57 5.00 14.07 -6.36
CA HIS A 57 4.31 13.38 -5.29
C HIS A 57 5.32 12.81 -4.29
N HIS A 58 5.55 13.56 -3.22
CA HIS A 58 6.37 13.15 -2.09
C HIS A 58 5.63 12.13 -1.21
N HIS A 59 5.64 10.85 -1.58
CA HIS A 59 5.28 9.77 -0.67
C HIS A 59 6.52 8.93 -0.29
N HIS A 60 6.85 8.91 1.00
CA HIS A 60 7.94 8.11 1.58
C HIS A 60 9.36 8.31 1.01
N GLY A 61 9.79 9.55 0.79
CA GLY A 61 11.22 9.88 0.62
C GLY A 61 11.83 9.44 -0.72
N TYR A 62 11.02 9.02 -1.67
CA TYR A 62 11.42 8.81 -3.05
C TYR A 62 11.08 10.09 -3.84
N ARG A 63 12.10 10.71 -4.46
CA ARG A 63 11.92 11.80 -5.43
C ARG A 63 11.81 11.14 -6.80
N TYR A 64 10.71 11.39 -7.49
CA TYR A 64 10.52 11.05 -8.89
C TYR A 64 10.70 12.33 -9.71
N ASN A 65 11.28 12.22 -10.91
CA ASN A 65 11.60 13.37 -11.74
C ASN A 65 10.34 13.86 -12.47
N ASP A 66 10.40 15.12 -12.88
CA ASP A 66 9.36 15.84 -13.62
C ASP A 66 9.23 15.24 -15.04
N ASN A 67 8.61 14.06 -15.18
CA ASN A 67 8.17 13.37 -16.42
C ASN A 67 7.75 11.89 -16.17
N ASP A 68 7.70 11.46 -14.90
CA ASP A 68 7.54 10.05 -14.54
C ASP A 68 6.07 9.65 -14.33
N SER A 69 5.61 8.59 -14.99
CA SER A 69 4.36 7.92 -14.61
C SER A 69 4.58 7.11 -13.34
N THR A 70 3.87 7.44 -12.27
CA THR A 70 4.04 6.83 -10.95
C THR A 70 2.77 6.13 -10.49
N PHE A 71 2.89 4.93 -9.95
CA PHE A 71 1.84 4.22 -9.23
C PHE A 71 2.34 3.88 -7.83
N VAL A 72 1.55 4.20 -6.81
CA VAL A 72 1.81 3.87 -5.41
C VAL A 72 0.57 3.23 -4.82
N GLU A 73 0.75 2.07 -4.20
CA GLU A 73 -0.25 1.46 -3.33
C GLU A 73 0.41 1.21 -1.97
N THR A 74 -0.25 1.59 -0.89
CA THR A 74 0.19 1.31 0.47
C THR A 74 -0.99 0.79 1.28
N ASN A 75 -0.76 -0.28 2.02
CA ASN A 75 -1.72 -0.81 2.97
C ASN A 75 -1.05 -1.00 4.32
N SER A 76 -1.51 -0.27 5.33
CA SER A 76 -0.98 -0.32 6.68
C SER A 76 -2.05 -0.73 7.67
N VAL A 77 -1.70 -1.59 8.61
CA VAL A 77 -2.59 -2.01 9.71
C VAL A 77 -1.79 -1.96 11.00
N ALA A 78 -2.37 -1.44 12.08
CA ALA A 78 -1.76 -1.42 13.40
C ALA A 78 -2.80 -1.76 14.46
N GLY A 79 -2.47 -2.66 15.37
CA GLY A 79 -3.34 -3.06 16.47
C GLY A 79 -2.56 -3.64 17.65
N PRO A 80 -3.26 -4.18 18.66
CA PRO A 80 -2.62 -4.70 19.87
C PRO A 80 -1.59 -5.80 19.63
N GLY A 81 -1.71 -6.55 18.53
CA GLY A 81 -0.77 -7.62 18.16
C GLY A 81 0.43 -7.17 17.31
N GLY A 82 0.51 -5.87 16.98
CA GLY A 82 1.57 -5.33 16.12
C GLY A 82 1.05 -4.46 14.99
N ALA A 83 1.97 -4.05 14.12
CA ALA A 83 1.74 -3.29 12.92
C ALA A 83 2.31 -4.01 11.69
N MET A 84 1.67 -3.83 10.55
CA MET A 84 2.16 -4.23 9.24
C MET A 84 2.00 -3.06 8.26
N SER A 85 2.90 -2.99 7.30
CA SER A 85 2.77 -2.11 6.14
C SER A 85 3.22 -2.84 4.90
N GLU A 86 2.38 -2.85 3.89
CA GLU A 86 2.69 -3.29 2.53
C GLU A 86 2.71 -2.10 1.62
N TYR A 87 3.62 -2.10 0.66
CA TYR A 87 3.63 -1.10 -0.39
C TYR A 87 4.02 -1.71 -1.73
N VAL A 88 3.46 -1.15 -2.79
CA VAL A 88 3.86 -1.35 -4.17
C VAL A 88 4.13 0.03 -4.75
N VAL A 89 5.25 0.17 -5.44
CA VAL A 89 5.58 1.38 -6.19
C VAL A 89 6.04 0.96 -7.57
N ALA A 90 5.44 1.52 -8.61
CA ALA A 90 5.90 1.38 -9.98
C ALA A 90 6.12 2.76 -10.56
N VAL A 91 7.19 2.91 -11.33
CA VAL A 91 7.59 4.18 -11.95
C VAL A 91 8.05 3.88 -13.36
N ALA A 92 7.67 4.73 -14.31
CA ALA A 92 8.23 4.77 -15.64
C ALA A 92 8.67 6.20 -15.94
N ASP A 93 9.92 6.38 -16.36
CA ASP A 93 10.43 7.67 -16.84
C ASP A 93 10.18 7.83 -18.35
N ASP A 94 10.39 9.05 -18.84
CA ASP A 94 10.23 9.43 -20.25
C ASP A 94 11.32 8.84 -21.17
N ASP A 95 12.48 8.51 -20.62
CA ASP A 95 13.59 7.84 -21.30
C ASP A 95 13.36 6.32 -21.48
N GLY A 96 12.25 5.77 -20.94
CA GLY A 96 11.87 4.36 -21.04
C GLY A 96 12.47 3.46 -19.96
N GLY A 97 13.09 4.06 -18.95
CA GLY A 97 13.43 3.46 -17.68
C GLY A 97 12.16 3.13 -16.88
N VAL A 98 12.15 1.95 -16.26
CA VAL A 98 11.07 1.50 -15.39
C VAL A 98 11.64 0.95 -14.09
N ALA A 99 10.99 1.24 -12.99
CA ALA A 99 11.31 0.72 -11.67
C ALA A 99 10.08 0.17 -10.98
N TYR A 100 10.23 -0.98 -10.35
CA TYR A 100 9.21 -1.63 -9.53
C TYR A 100 9.78 -1.96 -8.16
N PHE A 101 9.05 -1.57 -7.13
CA PHE A 101 9.35 -1.86 -5.74
C PHE A 101 8.12 -2.47 -5.09
N ARG A 102 8.31 -3.53 -4.33
CA ARG A 102 7.30 -4.07 -3.44
C ARG A 102 7.94 -4.38 -2.11
N GLY A 103 7.28 -4.02 -1.02
CA GLY A 103 7.74 -4.44 0.29
C GLY A 103 6.61 -4.73 1.24
N GLN A 104 6.98 -5.46 2.29
CA GLN A 104 6.13 -5.73 3.43
C GLN A 104 7.01 -5.66 4.67
N ASP A 105 6.61 -4.81 5.61
CA ASP A 105 7.22 -4.65 6.91
C ASP A 105 6.21 -5.07 7.98
N VAL A 106 6.61 -5.90 8.93
CA VAL A 106 5.78 -6.39 10.03
C VAL A 106 6.55 -6.20 11.33
N ALA A 107 5.89 -5.71 12.37
CA ALA A 107 6.44 -5.59 13.70
C ALA A 107 5.36 -5.94 14.74
N GLY A 108 5.65 -6.87 15.64
CA GLY A 108 4.72 -7.24 16.71
C GLY A 108 5.44 -7.94 17.86
N ASP A 109 4.66 -8.54 18.75
CA ASP A 109 5.17 -9.21 19.96
C ASP A 109 6.14 -10.37 19.67
N GLN A 110 6.09 -10.90 18.45
CA GLN A 110 6.95 -11.99 17.98
C GLN A 110 8.21 -11.49 17.24
N GLY A 111 8.45 -10.17 17.25
CA GLY A 111 9.57 -9.53 16.57
C GLY A 111 9.16 -8.77 15.31
N ALA A 112 10.16 -8.36 14.53
CA ALA A 112 9.98 -7.61 13.30
C ALA A 112 10.60 -8.34 12.11
N SER A 113 9.97 -8.22 10.95
CA SER A 113 10.45 -8.74 9.68
C SER A 113 10.16 -7.77 8.54
N SER A 114 10.99 -7.83 7.51
CA SER A 114 10.83 -7.03 6.30
C SER A 114 11.14 -7.88 5.08
N THR A 115 10.35 -7.72 4.02
CA THR A 115 10.65 -8.27 2.70
C THR A 115 10.62 -7.14 1.68
N ARG A 116 11.52 -7.19 0.70
CA ARG A 116 11.61 -6.19 -0.36
C ARG A 116 11.97 -6.85 -1.68
N ILE A 117 11.19 -6.56 -2.71
CA ILE A 117 11.45 -6.90 -4.10
C ILE A 117 11.72 -5.59 -4.84
N ARG A 118 12.79 -5.58 -5.64
CA ARG A 118 13.11 -4.48 -6.55
C ARG A 118 13.42 -5.03 -7.92
N ALA A 119 12.81 -4.46 -8.95
CA ALA A 119 13.13 -4.72 -10.35
C ALA A 119 13.29 -3.38 -11.09
N THR A 120 14.21 -3.32 -12.04
CA THR A 120 14.45 -2.14 -12.87
C THR A 120 14.80 -2.59 -14.29
N ALA A 121 14.38 -1.84 -15.30
CA ALA A 121 14.73 -2.07 -16.70
C ALA A 121 14.76 -0.73 -17.47
N GLY A 122 15.39 -0.70 -18.65
CA GLY A 122 15.56 0.52 -19.47
C GLY A 122 16.88 1.26 -19.19
N TYR A 123 17.52 1.76 -20.26
CA TYR A 123 18.73 2.57 -20.31
C TYR A 123 18.69 3.45 -21.56
#